data_AF-A0AAV0LUI8-F1
#
_entry.id   AF-A0AAV0LUI8-F1
#
_cell.length_a   1.000
_cell.length_b   1.000
_cell.length_c   1.000
_cell.angle_alpha   90.00
_cell.angle_beta   90.00
_cell.angle_gamma   90.00
#
_symmetry.space_group_name_H-M   'P 1'
#
loop_
_entity.id
_entity.type
_entity.pdbx_description
1 polymer ?
#
loop_
_entity_poly.entity_id
_entity_poly.type
_entity_poly.pdbx_seq_one_letter_code
_entity_poly.pdbx_strand_id
1 'polypeptide(L)' 'MASDGLWDCVKNDDVVSIVRDTVKEPTMCSKRLATEAAERGSNDNITVIVVFLRPVSTAERVY' A
#
# COMPACT_ATOMS: atom_id res chain seq x y z
N MET A 1 1.02 -5.74 -6.07
CA MET A 1 0.04 -6.84 -6.24
C MET A 1 -0.82 -6.89 -4.99
N ALA A 2 -2.09 -7.25 -5.10
CA ALA A 2 -2.98 -7.41 -3.94
C ALA A 2 -4.12 -8.38 -4.26
N SER A 3 -4.77 -8.93 -3.23
CA SER A 3 -6.00 -9.71 -3.36
C SER A 3 -7.21 -8.83 -3.72
N ASP A 4 -8.28 -9.46 -4.17
CA ASP A 4 -9.62 -8.88 -4.38
C ASP A 4 -10.14 -8.12 -3.15
N GLY A 5 -9.88 -8.62 -1.94
CA GLY A 5 -10.20 -7.90 -0.70
C GLY A 5 -9.66 -6.47 -0.62
N LEU A 6 -8.60 -6.11 -1.35
CA LEU A 6 -8.19 -4.71 -1.51
C LEU A 6 -8.96 -4.00 -2.64
N TRP A 7 -9.02 -4.63 -3.82
CA TRP A 7 -9.55 -4.02 -5.04
C TRP A 7 -11.06 -3.80 -5.02
N ASP A 8 -11.78 -4.52 -4.17
CA ASP A 8 -13.22 -4.33 -3.97
C ASP A 8 -13.55 -2.99 -3.30
N CYS A 9 -12.60 -2.41 -2.56
CA CYS A 9 -12.82 -1.18 -1.78
C CYS A 9 -11.90 -0.01 -2.19
N VAL A 10 -10.78 -0.28 -2.86
CA VAL A 10 -9.77 0.73 -3.20
C VAL A 10 -9.55 0.79 -4.71
N LYS A 11 -9.68 2.00 -5.29
CA LYS A 11 -9.46 2.22 -6.73
C LYS A 11 -7.98 2.33 -7.07
N ASN A 12 -7.63 2.05 -8.32
CA ASN A 12 -6.25 2.17 -8.83
C ASN A 12 -5.63 3.55 -8.55
N ASP A 13 -6.37 4.65 -8.80
CA ASP A 13 -5.88 6.00 -8.53
C ASP A 13 -5.61 6.25 -7.04
N ASP A 14 -6.47 5.72 -6.16
CA ASP A 14 -6.30 5.83 -4.71
C ASP A 14 -5.01 5.10 -4.28
N VAL A 15 -4.78 3.89 -4.80
CA VAL A 15 -3.55 3.13 -4.53
C VAL A 15 -2.31 3.93 -4.93
N VAL A 16 -2.35 4.57 -6.10
CA VAL A 16 -1.22 5.39 -6.58
C VAL A 16 -1.01 6.61 -5.67
N SER A 17 -2.07 7.30 -5.24
CA SER A 17 -1.96 8.42 -4.30
C SER A 17 -1.37 7.96 -2.97
N ILE A 18 -1.93 6.90 -2.38
CA ILE A 18 -1.50 6.36 -1.09
C ILE A 18 -0.01 5.97 -1.13
N VAL A 19 0.45 5.29 -2.18
CA VAL A 19 1.87 4.93 -2.34
C VAL A 19 2.77 6.15 -2.60
N ARG A 20 2.24 7.21 -3.20
CA ARG A 20 2.98 8.46 -3.41
C ARG A 20 3.15 9.26 -2.12
N ASP A 21 2.09 9.36 -1.33
CA ASP A 21 2.02 10.09 -0.06
C ASP A 21 2.66 9.33 1.11
N THR A 22 2.78 8.01 1.00
CA THR A 22 3.45 7.18 2.01
C THR A 22 4.97 7.28 1.85
N VAL A 23 5.67 7.12 2.98
CA VAL A 23 7.13 6.94 3.05
C VAL A 23 7.56 5.91 1.98
N LYS A 24 8.67 6.19 1.29
CA LYS A 24 9.24 5.29 0.27
C LYS A 24 9.89 4.05 0.89
N GLU A 25 9.11 3.33 1.70
CA GLU A 25 9.44 2.06 2.32
C GLU A 25 8.31 1.07 1.95
N PRO A 26 8.63 -0.08 1.32
CA PRO A 26 7.60 -1.00 0.79
C PRO A 26 6.62 -1.52 1.84
N THR A 27 7.10 -1.81 3.05
CA THR A 27 6.30 -2.40 4.14
C THR A 27 5.27 -1.40 4.67
N MET A 28 5.64 -0.13 4.77
CA MET A 28 4.74 0.96 5.15
C MET A 28 3.69 1.19 4.07
N CYS A 29 4.07 1.16 2.79
CA CYS A 29 3.11 1.25 1.69
C CYS A 29 2.12 0.09 1.70
N SER A 30 2.58 -1.16 1.84
CA SER A 30 1.69 -2.32 1.86
C SER A 30 0.75 -2.30 3.07
N LYS A 31 1.27 -1.92 4.25
CA LYS A 31 0.45 -1.79 5.46
C LYS A 31 -0.58 -0.68 5.32
N ARG A 32 -0.21 0.48 4.77
CA ARG A 32 -1.14 1.60 4.54
C ARG A 32 -2.27 1.19 3.60
N LEU A 33 -1.96 0.49 2.51
CA LEU A 33 -2.95 -0.02 1.55
C LEU A 33 -3.90 -1.04 2.19
N ALA A 34 -3.37 -1.96 2.99
CA ALA A 34 -4.20 -2.95 3.69
C ALA A 34 -5.12 -2.29 4.73
N THR A 35 -4.60 -1.30 5.49
CA THR A 35 -5.39 -0.51 6.43
C THR A 35 -6.48 0.28 5.73
N GLU A 36 -6.19 0.93 4.61
CA GLU A 36 -7.19 1.68 3.84
C GLU A 36 -8.36 0.77 3.39
N ALA A 37 -8.05 -0.42 2.87
CA ALA A 37 -9.07 -1.38 2.47
C ALA A 37 -9.91 -1.86 3.67
N ALA A 38 -9.29 -2.09 4.83
CA ALA A 38 -9.99 -2.46 6.06
C ALA A 38 -10.89 -1.32 6.57
N GLU A 39 -10.41 -0.08 6.57
CA GLU A 39 -11.17 1.11 7.01
C GLU A 39 -12.35 1.41 6.09
N ARG A 40 -12.24 1.10 4.79
CA ARG A 40 -13.33 1.20 3.82
C ARG A 40 -14.35 0.06 3.92
N GLY A 41 -14.16 -0.88 4.84
CA GLY A 41 -15.13 -1.93 5.15
C GLY A 41 -15.00 -3.18 4.28
N SER A 42 -13.79 -3.52 3.83
CA SER A 42 -13.55 -4.80 3.18
C SER A 42 -13.93 -5.96 4.09
N ASN A 43 -14.72 -6.89 3.57
CA ASN A 43 -15.21 -8.09 4.29
C ASN A 43 -14.46 -9.36 3.88
N ASP A 44 -13.31 -9.23 3.20
CA ASP A 44 -12.49 -10.34 2.74
C ASP A 44 -11.07 -10.30 3.33
N ASN A 45 -10.28 -11.33 3.10
CA ASN A 45 -8.87 -11.38 3.45
C ASN A 45 -8.05 -10.43 2.56
N ILE A 46 -7.41 -9.46 3.21
CA ILE A 46 -6.63 -8.43 2.53
C ILE A 46 -5.16 -8.83 2.55
N THR A 47 -4.60 -9.13 1.38
CA THR A 47 -3.16 -9.42 1.20
C THR A 47 -2.57 -8.44 0.19
N VAL A 48 -1.48 -7.76 0.55
CA VAL A 48 -0.85 -6.73 -0.28
C VAL A 48 0.66 -6.93 -0.34
N ILE A 49 1.22 -6.91 -1.55
CA ILE A 49 2.66 -6.98 -1.82
C ILE A 49 3.07 -5.74 -2.62
N VAL A 50 4.02 -4.98 -2.07
CA VAL A 50 4.62 -3.81 -2.71
C VAL A 50 6.08 -4.11 -3.06
N VAL A 51 6.45 -3.85 -4.31
CA VAL A 51 7.82 -4.00 -4.81
C VAL A 51 8.22 -2.71 -5.50
N PHE A 52 9.31 -2.10 -5.08
CA PHE A 52 9.90 -0.97 -5.79
C PHE A 52 10.87 -1.50 -6.84
N LEU A 53 10.52 -1.33 -8.11
CA LEU A 53 11.32 -1.80 -9.25
C LEU A 53 12.61 -0.98 -9.47
N ARG A 54 12.71 0.17 -8.82
CA ARG A 54 13.88 1.03 -8.80
C ARG A 54 14.23 1.39 -7.36
N PRO A 55 15.52 1.62 -7.05
CA PRO A 55 15.90 2.18 -5.77
C PRO A 55 15.13 3.47 -5.54
N VAL A 56 14.32 3.49 -4.50
CA VAL A 56 13.77 4.72 -3.97
C VAL A 56 14.74 5.20 -2.90
N SER A 57 15.18 6.44 -3.01
CA SER A 57 15.90 7.11 -1.94
C SER A 57 14.93 7.32 -0.79
N THR A 58 14.85 6.36 0.12
CA THR A 58 14.08 6.51 1.36
C THR A 58 14.71 7.64 2.17
N ALA A 59 13.86 8.49 2.78
CA ALA A 59 14.30 9.43 3.80
C ALA A 59 15.20 8.68 4.80
N GLU A 60 16.32 9.31 5.16
CA GLU A 60 17.45 8.82 5.94
C GLU A 60 17.27 7.47 6.64
N ARG A 61 18.21 6.55 6.38
CA ARG A 61 18.49 5.41 7.26
C ARG A 61 18.71 5.97 8.67
N VAL A 62 17.70 5.94 9.51
CA VAL A 62 17.88 6.18 10.95
C VAL A 62 18.58 4.93 11.48
N TYR A 63 19.88 5.08 11.72
CA TYR A 63 20.74 4.08 12.38
C TYR A 63 20.64 4.24 13.90
#